data_AF-A0A8S2UEC5-F1
#
_entry.id   AF-A0A8S2UEC5-F1
#
_cell.length_a   1.000
_cell.length_b   1.000
_cell.length_c   1.000
_cell.angle_alpha   90.00
_cell.angle_beta   90.00
_cell.angle_gamma   90.00
#
_symmetry.space_group_name_H-M   'P 1'
#
loop_
_entity.id
_entity.type
_entity.pdbx_description
1 polymer ?
#
loop_
_entity_poly.entity_id
_entity_poly.type
_entity_poly.pdbx_seq_one_letter_code
_entity_poly.pdbx_strand_id
1 'polypeptide(L)'
;MICVITQILTICQLNNEYYSIIPLEAYGSEKLAMIDTLENVRVHVQKLDDKFELELSYKILVSAQVNLNRISPLDYLYKSIHCQFEALNQDDIDCHFILRYIRASSPNTKVDHIFKVSRTNNDKRFFERNLNNRYLLWH
;
A
#
# COMPACT_ATOMS: atom_id res chain seq x y z
N MET A 1 -37.43 -18.74 -4.94
CA MET A 1 -36.74 -19.42 -6.06
C MET A 1 -36.29 -18.44 -7.14
N ILE A 2 -37.18 -17.58 -7.67
CA ILE A 2 -36.84 -16.58 -8.72
C ILE A 2 -35.75 -15.59 -8.28
N CYS A 3 -35.81 -15.06 -7.05
CA CYS A 3 -34.82 -14.10 -6.51
C CYS A 3 -33.38 -14.65 -6.41
N VAL A 4 -33.23 -15.95 -6.12
CA VAL A 4 -31.91 -16.59 -6.00
C VAL A 4 -31.28 -16.80 -7.38
N ILE A 5 -32.09 -17.15 -8.38
CA ILE A 5 -31.62 -17.33 -9.77
C ILE A 5 -31.15 -15.98 -10.34
N THR A 6 -31.87 -14.90 -10.08
CA THR A 6 -31.46 -13.55 -10.53
C THR A 6 -30.15 -13.12 -9.87
N GLN A 7 -29.94 -13.43 -8.58
CA GLN A 7 -28.68 -13.13 -7.90
C GLN A 7 -27.49 -13.89 -8.50
N ILE A 8 -27.65 -15.19 -8.77
CA ILE A 8 -26.59 -16.01 -9.36
C ILE A 8 -26.22 -15.50 -10.76
N LEU A 9 -27.21 -15.13 -11.58
CA LEU A 9 -26.97 -14.56 -12.92
C LEU A 9 -26.18 -13.27 -12.84
N THR A 10 -26.52 -12.37 -11.92
CA THR A 10 -25.78 -11.12 -11.70
C THR A 10 -24.33 -11.40 -11.30
N ILE A 11 -24.09 -12.35 -10.39
CA ILE A 11 -22.73 -12.70 -9.97
C ILE A 11 -21.92 -13.25 -11.15
N CYS A 12 -22.50 -14.12 -11.98
CA CYS A 12 -21.83 -14.62 -13.19
C CYS A 12 -21.48 -13.51 -14.18
N GLN A 13 -22.38 -12.55 -14.39
CA GLN A 13 -22.14 -11.40 -15.28
C GLN A 13 -20.97 -10.54 -14.78
N LEU A 14 -20.96 -10.21 -13.48
CA LEU A 14 -19.90 -9.42 -12.86
C LEU A 14 -18.54 -10.15 -12.89
N ASN A 15 -18.54 -11.46 -12.69
CA ASN A 15 -17.33 -12.27 -12.82
C ASN A 15 -16.77 -12.26 -14.24
N ASN A 16 -17.62 -12.42 -15.25
CA ASN A 16 -17.20 -12.37 -16.66
C ASN A 16 -16.65 -10.99 -17.03
N GLU A 17 -17.30 -9.91 -16.57
CA GLU A 17 -16.81 -8.55 -16.77
C GLU A 17 -15.42 -8.37 -16.13
N TYR A 18 -15.28 -8.76 -14.86
CA TYR A 18 -14.01 -8.68 -14.14
C TYR A 18 -12.87 -9.42 -14.85
N TYR A 19 -13.07 -10.68 -15.24
CA TYR A 19 -12.04 -11.48 -15.91
C TYR A 19 -11.78 -11.06 -17.37
N SER A 20 -12.70 -10.32 -18.00
CA SER A 20 -12.45 -9.72 -19.32
C SER A 20 -11.51 -8.53 -19.24
N ILE A 21 -11.52 -7.81 -18.12
CA ILE A 21 -10.68 -6.62 -17.89
C ILE A 21 -9.31 -7.03 -17.33
N ILE A 22 -9.31 -7.96 -16.38
CA ILE A 22 -8.10 -8.37 -15.66
C ILE A 22 -7.63 -9.73 -16.18
N PRO A 23 -6.55 -9.78 -16.99
CA PRO A 23 -6.01 -11.04 -17.46
C PRO A 23 -5.44 -11.82 -16.28
N LEU A 24 -5.91 -13.05 -16.13
CA LEU A 24 -5.37 -14.01 -15.16
C LEU A 24 -4.15 -14.71 -15.75
N GLU A 25 -3.20 -15.08 -14.87
CA GLU A 25 -2.02 -15.86 -15.25
C GLU A 25 -2.34 -17.31 -15.65
N ALA A 26 -3.58 -17.75 -15.51
CA ALA A 26 -4.01 -19.09 -15.90
C ALA A 26 -4.06 -19.22 -17.43
N TYR A 27 -2.91 -19.49 -18.04
CA TYR A 27 -2.80 -19.97 -19.41
C TYR A 27 -3.20 -21.45 -19.44
N GLY A 28 -4.49 -21.75 -19.59
CA GLY A 28 -4.96 -23.13 -19.66
C GLY A 28 -6.45 -23.31 -19.93
N SER A 29 -6.86 -24.56 -20.13
CA SER A 29 -8.26 -24.99 -20.31
C SER A 29 -9.07 -25.05 -19.00
N GLU A 30 -8.55 -24.48 -17.92
CA GLU A 30 -9.17 -24.52 -16.60
C GLU A 30 -10.28 -23.48 -16.50
N LYS A 31 -11.41 -23.89 -15.91
CA LYS A 31 -12.55 -23.02 -15.71
C LYS A 31 -12.20 -21.93 -14.70
N LEU A 32 -12.53 -20.69 -15.05
CA LEU A 32 -12.35 -19.55 -14.15
C LEU A 32 -13.09 -19.77 -12.83
N ALA A 33 -12.38 -19.55 -11.73
CA ALA A 33 -12.95 -19.63 -10.38
C ALA A 33 -14.04 -18.57 -10.22
N MET A 34 -15.12 -18.91 -9.51
CA MET A 34 -16.21 -17.97 -9.27
C MET A 34 -15.91 -17.13 -8.03
N ILE A 35 -16.06 -15.81 -8.15
CA ILE A 35 -16.00 -14.86 -7.04
C ILE A 35 -17.44 -14.65 -6.54
N ASP A 36 -17.84 -15.45 -5.57
CA ASP A 36 -19.20 -15.46 -4.99
C ASP A 36 -19.24 -15.24 -3.47
N THR A 37 -18.07 -15.24 -2.81
CA THR A 37 -17.95 -14.95 -1.38
C THR A 37 -17.25 -13.63 -1.13
N LEU A 38 -17.59 -12.99 0.00
CA LEU A 38 -16.92 -11.76 0.44
C LEU A 38 -15.40 -11.95 0.60
N GLU A 39 -14.97 -13.14 1.02
CA GLU A 39 -13.56 -13.46 1.18
C GLU A 39 -12.84 -13.49 -0.17
N ASN A 40 -13.43 -14.14 -1.18
CA ASN A 40 -12.88 -14.13 -2.54
C ASN A 40 -12.81 -12.71 -3.10
N VAL A 41 -13.82 -11.88 -2.87
CA VAL A 41 -13.81 -10.46 -3.28
C VAL A 41 -12.64 -9.74 -2.63
N ARG A 42 -12.44 -9.89 -1.32
CA ARG A 42 -11.33 -9.24 -0.60
C ARG A 42 -9.97 -9.64 -1.12
N VAL A 43 -9.77 -10.93 -1.39
CA VAL A 43 -8.53 -11.45 -1.98
C VAL A 43 -8.27 -10.81 -3.34
N HIS A 44 -9.30 -10.68 -4.18
CA HIS A 44 -9.17 -10.05 -5.50
C HIS A 44 -8.96 -8.53 -5.42
N VAL A 45 -9.55 -7.84 -4.46
CA VAL A 45 -9.29 -6.42 -4.18
C VAL A 45 -7.83 -6.23 -3.77
N GLN A 46 -7.34 -7.02 -2.82
CA GLN A 46 -5.94 -6.94 -2.39
C GLN A 46 -4.97 -7.20 -3.55
N LYS A 47 -5.24 -8.19 -4.41
CA LYS A 47 -4.43 -8.42 -5.62
C LYS A 47 -4.40 -7.22 -6.57
N LEU A 48 -5.49 -6.46 -6.67
CA LEU A 48 -5.53 -5.25 -7.50
C LEU A 48 -4.75 -4.11 -6.85
N ASP A 49 -4.85 -3.95 -5.53
CA ASP A 49 -4.08 -2.96 -4.78
C ASP A 49 -2.57 -3.23 -4.94
N ASP A 50 -2.13 -4.48 -4.79
CA ASP A 50 -0.74 -4.89 -4.99
C ASP A 50 -0.25 -4.57 -6.42
N LYS A 51 -1.08 -4.84 -7.44
CA LYS A 51 -0.77 -4.54 -8.84
C LYS A 51 -0.67 -3.03 -9.09
N PHE A 52 -1.54 -2.25 -8.46
CA PHE A 52 -1.51 -0.79 -8.56
C PHE A 52 -0.23 -0.21 -7.96
N GLU A 53 0.20 -0.70 -6.79
CA GLU A 53 1.47 -0.30 -6.18
C GLU A 53 2.68 -0.66 -7.05
N LEU A 54 2.65 -1.84 -7.67
CA LEU A 54 3.70 -2.29 -8.59
C LEU A 54 3.73 -1.43 -9.86
N GLU A 55 2.57 -1.10 -10.44
CA GLU A 55 2.48 -0.22 -11.61
C GLU A 55 3.04 1.16 -11.32
N LEU A 56 2.67 1.74 -10.17
CA LEU A 56 3.18 3.04 -9.72
C LEU A 56 4.70 3.00 -9.56
N SER A 57 5.22 1.97 -8.88
CA SER A 57 6.66 1.76 -8.69
C SER A 57 7.39 1.65 -10.04
N TYR A 58 6.83 0.91 -10.99
CA TYR A 58 7.40 0.76 -12.33
C TYR A 58 7.42 2.09 -13.09
N LYS A 59 6.34 2.86 -13.06
CA LYS A 59 6.27 4.20 -13.67
C LYS A 59 7.35 5.12 -13.11
N ILE A 60 7.57 5.10 -11.80
CA ILE A 60 8.62 5.88 -11.14
C ILE A 60 10.02 5.44 -11.62
N LEU A 61 10.29 4.14 -11.69
CA LEU A 61 11.57 3.60 -12.16
C LEU A 61 11.86 3.94 -13.61
N VAL A 62 10.89 3.76 -14.51
CA VAL A 62 11.02 4.13 -15.93
C VAL A 62 11.28 5.63 -16.07
N SER A 63 10.58 6.45 -15.29
CA SER A 63 10.78 7.89 -15.32
C SER A 63 12.17 8.28 -14.80
N ALA A 64 12.72 7.57 -13.81
CA ALA A 64 14.10 7.75 -13.37
C ALA A 64 15.09 7.39 -14.50
N GLN A 65 14.85 6.30 -15.23
CA GLN A 65 15.69 5.84 -16.34
C GLN A 65 15.73 6.85 -17.49
N VAL A 66 14.60 7.47 -17.83
CA VAL A 66 14.54 8.53 -18.86
C VAL A 66 15.31 9.78 -18.44
N ASN A 67 15.46 10.03 -17.14
CA ASN A 67 16.09 11.23 -16.59
C ASN A 67 17.55 11.06 -16.14
N LEU A 68 18.19 9.92 -16.44
CA LEU A 68 19.57 9.62 -16.01
C LEU A 68 20.60 10.70 -16.40
N ASN A 69 20.39 11.37 -17.53
CA ASN A 69 21.30 12.42 -18.02
C ASN A 69 21.19 13.74 -17.24
N ARG A 70 20.18 13.91 -16.38
CA ARG A 70 19.87 15.18 -15.69
C ARG A 70 20.02 15.09 -14.18
N ILE A 71 19.74 13.93 -13.59
CA ILE A 71 19.72 13.73 -12.15
C ILE A 71 20.12 12.29 -11.84
N SER A 72 20.78 12.08 -10.69
CA SER A 72 21.05 10.75 -10.18
C SER A 72 19.73 9.97 -10.04
N PRO A 73 19.67 8.70 -10.48
CA PRO A 73 18.45 7.91 -10.33
C PRO A 73 17.98 7.81 -8.88
N LEU A 74 18.90 7.73 -7.91
CA LEU A 74 18.52 7.70 -6.48
C LEU A 74 17.83 8.99 -6.05
N ASP A 75 18.36 10.14 -6.46
CA ASP A 75 17.78 11.45 -6.14
C ASP A 75 16.42 11.65 -6.83
N TYR A 76 16.26 11.11 -8.04
CA TYR A 76 14.97 11.11 -8.73
C TYR A 76 13.93 10.30 -7.93
N LEU A 77 14.28 9.08 -7.53
CA LEU A 77 13.41 8.22 -6.74
C LEU A 77 13.03 8.89 -5.43
N TYR A 78 14.01 9.42 -4.70
CA TYR A 78 13.76 10.14 -3.45
C TYR A 78 12.78 11.31 -3.63
N LYS A 79 13.00 12.14 -4.66
CA LYS A 79 12.11 13.30 -4.95
C LYS A 79 10.71 12.87 -5.39
N SER A 80 10.58 11.75 -6.09
CA SER A 80 9.29 11.24 -6.59
C SER A 80 8.35 10.78 -5.49
N ILE A 81 8.88 10.38 -4.33
CA ILE A 81 8.09 9.92 -3.17
C ILE A 81 7.41 11.10 -2.46
N HIS A 82 7.84 12.35 -2.69
CA HIS A 82 7.32 13.55 -2.03
C HIS A 82 7.26 13.43 -0.50
N CYS A 83 8.26 12.76 0.08
CA CYS A 83 8.43 12.59 1.51
C CYS A 83 9.86 12.95 1.90
N GLN A 84 10.00 13.62 3.04
CA GLN A 84 11.27 13.85 3.67
C GLN A 84 11.54 12.73 4.68
N PHE A 85 12.70 12.10 4.55
CA PHE A 85 13.18 11.09 5.48
C PHE A 85 14.38 11.65 6.25
N GLU A 86 14.33 11.54 7.57
CA GLU A 86 15.42 11.92 8.47
C GLU A 86 15.75 10.70 9.34
N ALA A 87 16.97 10.19 9.24
CA ALA A 87 17.42 9.10 10.08
C ALA A 87 17.58 9.61 11.52
N LEU A 88 16.93 8.97 12.47
CA LEU A 88 17.07 9.30 13.89
C LEU A 88 18.33 8.65 14.44
N ASN A 89 19.07 9.39 15.25
CA ASN A 89 20.23 8.87 15.96
C ASN A 89 19.76 8.00 17.14
N GLN A 90 20.57 7.01 17.52
CA GLN A 90 20.29 6.16 18.68
C GLN A 90 20.28 6.96 19.98
N ASP A 91 21.06 8.04 20.05
CA ASP A 91 21.14 8.92 21.22
C ASP A 91 19.92 9.85 21.35
N ASP A 92 19.06 9.95 20.33
CA ASP A 92 17.91 10.84 20.35
C ASP A 92 16.85 10.35 21.35
N ILE A 93 16.23 11.30 22.05
CA ILE A 93 15.18 11.01 23.04
C ILE A 93 13.98 10.32 22.37
N ASP A 94 13.59 10.79 21.17
CA ASP A 94 12.48 10.22 20.41
C ASP A 94 12.76 8.76 20.02
N CYS A 95 14.01 8.46 19.65
CA CYS A 95 14.45 7.10 19.32
C CYS A 95 14.28 6.16 20.52
N HIS A 96 14.68 6.59 21.72
CA HIS A 96 14.49 5.81 22.94
C HIS A 96 13.01 5.54 23.26
N PHE A 97 12.12 6.51 23.08
CA PHE A 97 10.69 6.31 23.29
C PHE A 97 10.09 5.32 22.29
N ILE A 98 10.45 5.42 21.02
CA ILE A 98 10.00 4.48 19.98
C ILE A 98 10.50 3.07 20.28
N LEU A 99 11.78 2.90 20.62
CA LEU A 99 12.35 1.59 20.98
C LEU A 99 11.65 0.99 22.20
N ARG A 100 11.31 1.79 23.20
CA ARG A 100 10.53 1.33 24.36
C ARG A 100 9.12 0.90 23.94
N TYR A 101 8.47 1.65 23.05
CA TYR A 101 7.14 1.31 22.54
C TYR A 101 7.15 0.00 21.73
N ILE A 102 8.17 -0.21 20.90
CA ILE A 102 8.39 -1.47 20.16
C ILE A 102 8.62 -2.62 21.15
N ARG A 103 9.51 -2.48 22.13
CA ARG A 103 9.77 -3.54 23.12
C ARG A 103 8.52 -3.93 23.92
N ALA A 104 7.66 -2.95 24.23
CA ALA A 104 6.42 -3.21 24.95
C ALA A 104 5.35 -3.91 24.10
N SER A 105 5.30 -3.63 22.80
CA SER A 105 4.27 -4.16 21.89
C SER A 105 4.71 -5.42 21.13
N SER A 106 6.01 -5.58 20.86
CA SER A 106 6.62 -6.72 20.16
C SER A 106 8.06 -6.95 20.63
N PRO A 107 8.26 -7.67 21.75
CA PRO A 107 9.57 -7.77 22.44
C PRO A 107 10.67 -8.46 21.62
N ASN A 108 10.30 -9.27 20.62
CA ASN A 108 11.24 -10.04 19.80
C ASN A 108 11.65 -9.32 18.50
N THR A 109 11.15 -8.10 18.27
CA THR A 109 11.47 -7.34 17.05
C THR A 109 12.87 -6.73 17.15
N LYS A 110 13.71 -6.99 16.15
CA LYS A 110 15.00 -6.31 15.97
C LYS A 110 14.78 -5.05 15.13
N VAL A 111 15.32 -3.93 15.59
CA VAL A 111 15.20 -2.62 14.93
C VAL A 111 16.56 -2.24 14.38
N ASP A 112 16.67 -2.12 13.06
CA ASP A 112 17.91 -1.73 12.39
C ASP A 112 18.03 -0.20 12.25
N HIS A 113 16.97 0.43 11.77
CA HIS A 113 16.92 1.87 11.53
C HIS A 113 15.57 2.46 11.91
N ILE A 114 15.58 3.71 12.37
CA ILE A 114 14.38 4.49 12.63
C ILE A 114 14.46 5.76 11.79
N PHE A 115 13.40 6.01 11.01
CA PHE A 115 13.30 7.19 10.17
C PHE A 115 12.11 8.03 10.62
N LYS A 116 12.33 9.32 10.80
CA LYS A 116 11.29 10.32 10.87
C LYS A 116 10.85 10.67 9.45
N VAL A 117 9.56 10.56 9.19
CA VAL A 117 8.99 10.77 7.85
C VAL A 117 8.02 11.95 7.90
N SER A 118 8.21 12.94 7.03
CA SER A 118 7.27 14.04 6.82
C SER A 118 6.80 14.08 5.37
N ARG A 119 5.49 14.06 5.15
CA ARG A 119 4.87 14.15 3.82
C ARG A 119 4.63 15.61 3.49
N THR A 120 5.07 16.05 2.33
CA THR A 120 4.85 17.43 1.89
C THR A 120 3.33 17.69 1.85
N ASN A 121 2.86 18.68 2.63
CA ASN A 121 1.46 19.15 2.69
C ASN A 121 0.47 18.39 3.64
N ASN A 122 0.86 17.31 4.32
CA ASN A 122 -0.05 16.62 5.26
C ASN A 122 -0.14 17.30 6.64
N ASP A 123 0.94 17.95 7.07
CA ASP A 123 1.04 18.55 8.40
C ASP A 123 -0.05 19.62 8.61
N LYS A 124 -0.32 20.47 7.61
CA LYS A 124 -1.36 21.51 7.69
C LYS A 124 -2.75 20.93 7.98
N ARG A 125 -3.15 19.92 7.21
CA ARG A 125 -4.47 19.27 7.34
C ARG A 125 -4.63 18.55 8.68
N PHE A 126 -3.54 18.01 9.23
CA PHE A 126 -3.56 17.32 10.52
C PHE A 126 -3.62 18.30 11.69
N PHE A 127 -2.81 19.37 11.67
CA PHE A 127 -2.76 20.37 12.75
C PHE A 127 -3.98 21.30 12.77
N GLU A 128 -4.64 21.55 11.64
CA GLU A 128 -5.88 22.34 11.56
C GLU A 128 -7.06 21.68 12.30
N ARG A 129 -6.98 20.38 12.57
CA ARG A 129 -8.02 19.64 13.29
C ARG A 129 -7.69 19.63 14.79
N ASN A 130 -8.37 20.48 15.55
CA ASN A 130 -8.32 20.50 17.03
C ASN A 130 -9.05 19.27 17.62
N LEU A 131 -8.51 18.08 17.38
CA LEU A 131 -8.98 16.84 17.98
C LEU A 131 -8.25 16.61 19.31
N ASN A 132 -9.06 16.38 20.35
CA ASN A 132 -8.59 15.86 21.62
C ASN A 132 -8.34 14.35 21.45
N ASN A 133 -7.41 13.79 22.26
CA ASN A 133 -7.07 12.37 22.29
C ASN A 133 -6.31 11.84 21.06
N ARG A 134 -5.00 12.16 20.96
CA ARG A 134 -4.12 11.72 19.88
C ARG A 134 -3.21 10.59 20.36
N TYR A 135 -3.14 9.52 19.58
CA TYR A 135 -2.27 8.38 19.85
C TYR A 135 -1.32 8.12 18.70
N LEU A 136 -0.13 7.63 19.04
CA LEU A 136 0.79 7.00 18.10
C LEU A 136 0.46 5.50 18.06
N LEU A 137 0.16 4.98 16.86
CA LEU A 137 -0.26 3.59 16.64
C LEU A 137 0.56 2.95 15.52
N TRP A 138 0.65 1.63 15.56
CA TRP A 138 1.23 0.83 14.47
C TRP A 138 0.23 0.67 13.34
N HIS A 139 0.73 0.65 12.10
CA HIS A 139 -0.02 0.34 10.90
C HIS A 139 0.67 -0.80 10.15
#